data_AF-A0AAD9IFS9-F1
#
_entry.id   AF-A0AAD9IFS9-F1
#
_cell.length_a   1.000
_cell.length_b   1.000
_cell.length_c   1.000
_cell.angle_alpha   90.00
_cell.angle_beta   90.00
_cell.angle_gamma   90.00
#
_symmetry.space_group_name_H-M   'P 1'
#
loop_
_entity.id
_entity.type
_entity.pdbx_description
1 polymer ?
#
loop_
_entity_poly.entity_id
_entity_poly.type
_entity_poly.pdbx_seq_one_letter_code
_entity_poly.pdbx_strand_id
1 'polypeptide(L)'
;MIRQAVRGVFRAAGVRSVSTSAVLRQELSASEASKQEFLAKFAPFQGTLADPEFPTNFIKTAPKPEAGAALPDKLTFNFYVPSKAISRASAVDLVLLPATTGDFGVMPGHVPTVAQLRPGVVSVHTTLDKEVTKYFVAGGFAFVHADSSADVCAVEAVELGEVDPDAVRAGLAEYTGKLASLQGKGDDYELAAAQAGVEVYSALSSALGL
;
A
#
# COMPACT_ATOMS: atom_id res chain seq x y z
N MET A 1 -5.80 -46.90 -54.38
CA MET A 1 -4.47 -46.28 -54.34
C MET A 1 -4.57 -44.90 -54.96
N ILE A 2 -3.81 -43.93 -54.41
CA ILE A 2 -3.57 -42.53 -54.86
C ILE A 2 -4.21 -41.45 -53.96
N ARG A 3 -3.33 -40.53 -53.54
CA ARG A 3 -3.39 -39.51 -52.48
C ARG A 3 -3.76 -38.12 -53.02
N GLN A 4 -4.32 -37.25 -52.18
CA GLN A 4 -4.01 -35.81 -52.04
C GLN A 4 -4.92 -35.22 -50.93
N ALA A 5 -4.47 -34.84 -49.73
CA ALA A 5 -3.68 -33.65 -49.36
C ALA A 5 -4.43 -32.32 -49.58
N VAL A 6 -5.25 -31.91 -48.61
CA VAL A 6 -5.65 -30.50 -48.41
C VAL A 6 -4.86 -29.95 -47.24
N ARG A 7 -3.92 -29.06 -47.56
CA ARG A 7 -3.02 -28.37 -46.65
C ARG A 7 -3.71 -27.07 -46.21
N GLY A 8 -4.24 -27.06 -44.99
CA GLY A 8 -4.80 -25.87 -44.37
C GLY A 8 -3.71 -24.84 -44.08
N VAL A 9 -3.89 -23.64 -44.64
CA VAL A 9 -3.08 -22.45 -44.33
C VAL A 9 -3.70 -21.82 -43.09
N PHE A 10 -3.14 -22.09 -41.91
CA PHE A 10 -3.35 -21.26 -40.72
C PHE A 10 -2.09 -20.41 -40.50
N ARG A 11 -2.23 -19.12 -40.79
CA ARG A 11 -1.22 -18.09 -40.54
C ARG A 11 -1.26 -17.78 -39.04
N ALA A 12 -0.24 -18.23 -38.30
CA ALA A 12 -0.09 -17.90 -36.89
C ALA A 12 0.19 -16.39 -36.73
N ALA A 13 -0.81 -15.64 -36.27
CA ALA A 13 -0.60 -14.30 -35.75
C ALA A 13 0.02 -14.45 -34.35
N GLY A 14 1.34 -14.26 -34.27
CA GLY A 14 2.05 -14.24 -33.00
C GLY A 14 1.59 -13.05 -32.15
N VAL A 15 0.77 -13.33 -31.14
CA VAL A 15 0.54 -12.39 -30.04
C VAL A 15 1.86 -12.26 -29.28
N ARG A 16 2.54 -11.12 -29.44
CA ARG A 16 3.66 -10.76 -28.57
C ARG A 16 3.10 -10.54 -27.18
N SER A 17 3.27 -11.53 -26.32
CA SER A 17 3.11 -11.40 -24.87
C SER A 17 3.98 -10.25 -24.38
N VAL A 18 3.36 -9.11 -24.07
CA VAL A 18 4.02 -8.01 -23.37
C VAL A 18 4.19 -8.46 -21.92
N SER A 19 5.35 -9.07 -21.64
CA SER A 19 5.74 -9.46 -20.29
C SER A 19 6.05 -8.19 -19.49
N THR A 20 5.08 -7.73 -18.72
CA THR A 20 5.20 -6.62 -17.75
C THR A 20 6.21 -6.91 -16.64
N SER A 21 6.74 -8.14 -16.56
CA SER A 21 7.78 -8.52 -15.60
C SER A 21 9.15 -7.87 -15.87
N ALA A 22 9.41 -7.39 -17.09
CA ALA A 22 10.70 -6.77 -17.44
C ALA A 22 10.81 -5.32 -16.98
N VAL A 23 9.70 -4.59 -16.90
CA VAL A 23 9.72 -3.16 -16.52
C VAL A 23 10.03 -2.99 -15.03
N LEU A 24 9.53 -3.91 -14.18
CA LEU A 24 9.84 -3.91 -12.75
C LEU A 24 11.24 -4.46 -12.43
N ARG A 25 11.90 -5.17 -13.38
CA ARG A 25 13.28 -5.66 -13.23
C ARG A 25 14.32 -4.53 -13.20
N GLN A 26 13.99 -3.34 -13.70
CA GLN A 26 14.98 -2.28 -13.91
C GLN A 26 15.20 -1.42 -12.66
N GLU A 27 14.18 -1.23 -11.82
CA GLU A 27 14.20 -0.28 -10.68
C GLU A 27 15.15 -0.70 -9.54
N LEU A 28 15.29 -1.99 -9.24
CA LEU A 28 16.12 -2.46 -8.10
C LEU A 28 17.61 -2.53 -8.43
N SER A 29 17.96 -3.07 -9.60
CA SER A 29 19.33 -2.95 -10.14
C SER A 29 19.69 -1.49 -10.40
N ALA A 30 18.70 -0.63 -10.69
CA ALA A 30 18.93 0.79 -10.86
C ALA A 30 19.32 1.49 -9.55
N SER A 31 18.85 1.04 -8.38
CA SER A 31 19.17 1.69 -7.09
C SER A 31 20.62 1.42 -6.60
N GLU A 32 21.10 0.19 -6.75
CA GLU A 32 22.49 -0.17 -6.46
C GLU A 32 23.43 0.36 -7.54
N ALA A 33 23.02 0.30 -8.81
CA ALA A 33 23.74 0.94 -9.90
C ALA A 33 23.79 2.46 -9.71
N SER A 34 22.72 3.12 -9.25
CA SER A 34 22.71 4.57 -9.00
C SER A 34 23.57 4.96 -7.81
N LYS A 35 23.63 4.12 -6.77
CA LYS A 35 24.56 4.32 -5.64
C LYS A 35 26.01 4.25 -6.10
N GLN A 36 26.36 3.21 -6.84
CA GLN A 36 27.73 3.03 -7.36
C GLN A 36 28.09 4.09 -8.39
N GLU A 37 27.13 4.49 -9.24
CA GLU A 37 27.29 5.57 -10.21
C GLU A 37 27.47 6.92 -9.52
N PHE A 38 26.70 7.21 -8.48
CA PHE A 38 26.87 8.42 -7.67
C PHE A 38 28.26 8.45 -7.03
N LEU A 39 28.68 7.37 -6.38
CA LEU A 39 30.00 7.29 -5.74
C LEU A 39 31.13 7.48 -6.75
N ALA A 40 31.02 6.88 -7.94
CA ALA A 40 31.99 7.07 -9.02
C ALA A 40 32.06 8.51 -9.52
N LYS A 41 30.91 9.21 -9.61
CA LYS A 41 30.84 10.63 -9.99
C LYS A 41 31.25 11.58 -8.87
N PHE A 42 31.07 11.18 -7.61
CA PHE A 42 31.39 11.96 -6.42
C PHE A 42 32.86 11.86 -6.01
N ALA A 43 33.49 10.71 -6.26
CA ALA A 43 34.91 10.46 -6.00
C ALA A 43 35.87 11.59 -6.43
N PRO A 44 35.75 12.21 -7.63
CA PRO A 44 36.62 13.33 -8.02
C PRO A 44 36.38 14.62 -7.22
N PHE A 45 35.24 14.78 -6.55
CA PHE A 45 34.86 15.96 -5.78
C PHE A 45 34.95 15.77 -4.24
N GLN A 46 35.26 14.56 -3.79
CA GLN A 46 35.10 14.13 -2.40
C GLN A 46 36.24 14.60 -1.46
N GLY A 47 37.46 14.78 -1.97
CA GLY A 47 38.60 15.24 -1.17
C GLY A 47 38.91 14.30 0.01
N THR A 48 38.81 14.79 1.24
CA THR A 48 39.02 14.02 2.49
C THR A 48 37.73 13.60 3.19
N LEU A 49 36.57 13.85 2.58
CA LEU A 49 35.26 13.50 3.15
C LEU A 49 35.01 12.00 3.05
N ALA A 50 34.33 11.42 4.04
CA ALA A 50 33.84 10.05 3.97
C ALA A 50 32.73 9.91 2.91
N ASP A 51 32.54 8.69 2.40
CA ASP A 51 31.44 8.39 1.47
C ASP A 51 30.09 8.71 2.13
N PRO A 52 29.16 9.35 1.41
CA PRO A 52 27.84 9.60 1.95
C PRO A 52 27.07 8.29 2.16
N GLU A 53 26.27 8.25 3.22
CA GLU A 53 25.36 7.14 3.50
C GLU A 53 24.07 7.26 2.66
N PHE A 54 23.51 6.12 2.25
CA PHE A 54 22.28 6.07 1.46
C PHE A 54 21.16 5.40 2.26
N PRO A 55 19.88 5.79 2.06
CA PRO A 55 18.76 5.17 2.75
C PRO A 55 18.67 3.66 2.48
N THR A 56 19.13 3.20 1.31
CA THR A 56 19.23 1.77 0.96
C THR A 56 20.12 0.97 1.90
N ASN A 57 21.09 1.59 2.59
CA ASN A 57 21.93 0.91 3.57
C ASN A 57 21.13 0.47 4.81
N PHE A 58 20.00 1.12 5.09
CA PHE A 58 19.20 0.89 6.30
C PHE A 58 17.94 0.06 6.05
N ILE A 59 17.63 -0.24 4.79
CA ILE A 59 16.48 -1.04 4.38
C ILE A 59 16.98 -2.44 4.04
N LYS A 60 16.50 -3.45 4.78
CA LYS A 60 16.77 -4.86 4.44
C LYS A 60 15.92 -5.23 3.24
N THR A 61 16.50 -5.21 2.04
CA THR A 61 15.83 -5.70 0.84
C THR A 61 15.67 -7.22 0.95
N ALA A 62 14.44 -7.70 1.04
CA ALA A 62 14.19 -9.13 0.89
C ALA A 62 14.49 -9.54 -0.56
N PRO A 63 15.19 -10.66 -0.79
CA PRO A 63 15.37 -11.18 -2.13
C PRO A 63 13.99 -11.49 -2.71
N LYS A 64 13.69 -10.98 -3.90
CA LYS A 64 12.46 -11.31 -4.62
C LYS A 64 12.35 -12.83 -4.69
N PRO A 65 11.26 -13.45 -4.20
CA PRO A 65 11.14 -14.90 -4.28
C PRO A 65 11.18 -15.32 -5.74
N GLU A 66 12.02 -16.31 -6.03
CA GLU A 66 12.06 -16.95 -7.34
C GLU A 66 10.67 -17.50 -7.66
N ALA A 67 10.26 -17.42 -8.93
CA ALA A 67 8.95 -17.91 -9.35
C ALA A 67 8.85 -19.43 -9.07
N GLY A 68 8.19 -19.80 -7.97
CA GLY A 68 8.13 -21.17 -7.47
C GLY A 68 8.56 -21.37 -6.00
N ALA A 69 8.96 -20.31 -5.29
CA ALA A 69 9.23 -20.39 -3.84
C ALA A 69 7.97 -20.83 -3.06
N ALA A 70 8.17 -21.68 -2.05
CA ALA A 70 7.10 -22.11 -1.15
C ALA A 70 6.47 -20.89 -0.46
N LEU A 71 5.13 -20.86 -0.42
CA LEU A 71 4.41 -19.79 0.27
C LEU A 71 4.70 -19.87 1.78
N PRO A 72 5.07 -18.76 2.43
CA PRO A 72 5.26 -18.76 3.87
C PRO A 72 3.90 -18.91 4.58
N ASP A 73 3.91 -19.53 5.76
CA ASP A 73 2.69 -19.72 6.57
C ASP A 73 2.19 -18.41 7.21
N LYS A 74 3.06 -17.39 7.31
CA LYS A 74 2.78 -16.10 7.95
C LYS A 74 3.20 -14.93 7.05
N LEU A 75 2.45 -13.84 7.12
CA LEU A 75 2.69 -12.58 6.41
C LEU A 75 3.58 -11.69 7.29
N THR A 76 4.62 -11.09 6.71
CA THR A 76 5.41 -10.07 7.42
C THR A 76 4.71 -8.72 7.28
N PHE A 77 4.16 -8.19 8.36
CA PHE A 77 3.38 -6.96 8.36
C PHE A 77 4.12 -5.79 9.00
N ASN A 78 4.21 -4.71 8.23
CA ASN A 78 4.75 -3.43 8.66
C ASN A 78 3.66 -2.37 8.59
N PHE A 79 3.51 -1.59 9.67
CA PHE A 79 2.54 -0.50 9.73
C PHE A 79 3.21 0.79 10.19
N TYR A 80 3.24 1.76 9.30
CA TYR A 80 3.96 3.02 9.44
C TYR A 80 3.02 4.21 9.46
N VAL A 81 3.31 5.12 10.39
CA VAL A 81 2.80 6.48 10.49
C VAL A 81 4.03 7.40 10.55
N PRO A 82 3.99 8.64 10.02
CA PRO A 82 5.11 9.56 10.09
C PRO A 82 5.67 9.77 11.50
N SER A 83 4.81 9.73 12.52
CA SER A 83 5.17 9.90 13.92
C SER A 83 5.74 8.64 14.58
N LYS A 84 5.29 7.44 14.17
CA LYS A 84 5.68 6.16 14.78
C LYS A 84 5.48 4.97 13.84
N ALA A 85 6.29 3.93 14.03
CA ALA A 85 6.03 2.61 13.46
C ALA A 85 5.14 1.82 14.44
N ILE A 86 3.87 1.63 14.11
CA ILE A 86 2.90 0.90 14.94
C ILE A 86 3.25 -0.59 14.99
N SER A 87 3.61 -1.16 13.84
CA SER A 87 4.09 -2.53 13.73
C SER A 87 5.33 -2.56 12.86
N ARG A 88 6.34 -3.34 13.28
CA ARG A 88 7.56 -3.57 12.50
C ARG A 88 7.86 -5.07 12.47
N ALA A 89 7.83 -5.64 11.28
CA ALA A 89 8.11 -7.04 10.98
C ALA A 89 7.31 -8.03 11.83
N SER A 90 6.02 -7.74 12.05
CA SER A 90 5.14 -8.62 12.83
C SER A 90 4.59 -9.75 11.96
N ALA A 91 4.60 -10.97 12.47
CA ALA A 91 4.02 -12.12 11.78
C ALA A 91 2.50 -12.13 11.99
N VAL A 92 1.73 -11.98 10.92
CA VAL A 92 0.26 -11.95 10.94
C VAL A 92 -0.31 -12.95 9.95
N ASP A 93 -1.54 -13.40 10.19
CA ASP A 93 -2.24 -14.34 9.29
C ASP A 93 -3.07 -13.61 8.24
N LEU A 94 -3.72 -12.53 8.65
CA LEU A 94 -4.67 -11.81 7.83
C LEU A 94 -4.65 -10.33 8.20
N VAL A 95 -4.68 -9.47 7.18
CA VAL A 95 -4.87 -8.03 7.35
C VAL A 95 -6.03 -7.60 6.47
N LEU A 96 -7.05 -6.98 7.05
CA LEU A 96 -8.17 -6.40 6.31
C LEU A 96 -7.90 -4.91 6.09
N LEU A 97 -7.94 -4.48 4.84
CA LEU A 97 -7.59 -3.14 4.40
C LEU A 97 -8.77 -2.46 3.68
N PRO A 98 -9.08 -1.19 4.03
CA PRO A 98 -10.10 -0.42 3.33
C PRO A 98 -9.51 0.28 2.10
N ALA A 99 -9.57 -0.34 0.93
CA ALA A 99 -9.16 0.33 -0.32
C ALA A 99 -10.24 1.29 -0.81
N THR A 100 -9.85 2.23 -1.67
CA THR A 100 -10.81 3.09 -2.39
C THR A 100 -11.77 2.29 -3.29
N THR A 101 -11.34 1.13 -3.79
CA THR A 101 -12.14 0.24 -4.64
C THR A 101 -13.04 -0.73 -3.86
N GLY A 102 -12.87 -0.83 -2.55
CA GLY A 102 -13.56 -1.78 -1.68
C GLY A 102 -12.65 -2.35 -0.60
N ASP A 103 -13.20 -3.19 0.27
CA ASP A 103 -12.44 -3.80 1.35
C ASP A 103 -11.83 -5.13 0.87
N PHE A 104 -10.55 -5.35 1.18
CA PHE A 104 -9.86 -6.57 0.78
C PHE A 104 -8.96 -7.09 1.89
N GLY A 105 -8.74 -8.41 1.89
CA GLY A 105 -7.89 -9.10 2.85
C GLY A 105 -6.57 -9.52 2.23
N VAL A 106 -5.47 -9.27 2.94
CA VAL A 106 -4.12 -9.71 2.56
C VAL A 106 -3.72 -10.89 3.44
N MET A 107 -3.38 -11.99 2.78
CA MET A 107 -2.87 -13.22 3.37
C MET A 107 -1.45 -13.51 2.86
N PRO A 108 -0.71 -14.46 3.47
CA PRO A 108 0.57 -14.89 2.94
C PRO A 108 0.44 -15.36 1.48
N GLY A 109 1.36 -14.95 0.61
CA GLY A 109 1.30 -15.28 -0.82
C GLY A 109 0.32 -14.47 -1.67
N HIS A 110 -0.25 -13.39 -1.14
CA HIS A 110 -1.12 -12.50 -1.92
C HIS A 110 -0.37 -11.89 -3.11
N VAL A 111 -1.11 -11.60 -4.20
CA VAL A 111 -0.56 -10.97 -5.40
C VAL A 111 0.02 -9.59 -5.06
N PRO A 112 1.22 -9.24 -5.57
CA PRO A 112 1.81 -7.93 -5.35
C PRO A 112 0.86 -6.82 -5.82
N THR A 113 0.52 -5.92 -4.91
CA THR A 113 -0.56 -4.94 -5.12
C THR A 113 -0.16 -3.63 -4.46
N VAL A 114 -0.42 -2.51 -5.13
CA VAL A 114 -0.37 -1.19 -4.53
C VAL A 114 -1.80 -0.66 -4.48
N ALA A 115 -2.30 -0.39 -3.28
CA ALA A 115 -3.66 0.06 -3.07
C ALA A 115 -3.67 1.39 -2.33
N GLN A 116 -4.49 2.34 -2.79
CA GLN A 116 -4.80 3.54 -2.03
C GLN A 116 -5.86 3.20 -0.98
N LEU A 117 -5.63 3.63 0.25
CA LEU A 117 -6.54 3.43 1.37
C LEU A 117 -7.47 4.61 1.53
N ARG A 118 -8.76 4.31 1.69
CA ARG A 118 -9.78 5.30 2.09
C ARG A 118 -9.81 5.43 3.63
N PRO A 119 -10.36 6.52 4.17
CA PRO A 119 -10.60 6.61 5.61
C PRO A 119 -11.46 5.42 6.07
N GLY A 120 -10.97 4.67 7.07
CA GLY A 120 -11.62 3.42 7.45
C GLY A 120 -10.85 2.62 8.49
N VAL A 121 -11.29 1.39 8.74
CA VAL A 121 -10.70 0.52 9.77
C VAL A 121 -9.81 -0.53 9.12
N VAL A 122 -8.54 -0.55 9.52
CA VAL A 122 -7.60 -1.64 9.27
C VAL A 122 -7.72 -2.64 10.42
N SER A 123 -7.98 -3.91 10.09
CA SER A 123 -8.03 -4.99 11.08
C SER A 123 -6.85 -5.91 10.90
N VAL A 124 -6.05 -6.07 11.95
CA VAL A 124 -4.85 -6.91 11.96
C VAL A 124 -5.12 -8.16 12.77
N HIS A 125 -5.00 -9.33 12.13
CA HIS A 125 -5.18 -10.64 12.77
C HIS A 125 -3.83 -11.32 12.93
N THR A 126 -3.28 -11.32 14.15
CA THR A 126 -2.02 -12.00 14.47
C THR A 126 -2.18 -13.54 14.45
N THR A 127 -3.35 -14.03 14.83
CA THR A 127 -3.72 -15.44 14.69
C THR A 127 -5.20 -15.52 14.33
N LEU A 128 -5.57 -16.37 13.36
CA LEU A 128 -6.95 -16.54 12.89
C LEU A 128 -7.98 -16.74 14.02
N ASP A 129 -7.59 -17.38 15.13
CA ASP A 129 -8.46 -17.71 16.27
C ASP A 129 -8.35 -16.73 17.46
N LYS A 130 -7.59 -15.64 17.36
CA LYS A 130 -7.29 -14.73 18.49
C LYS A 130 -7.67 -13.27 18.21
N GLU A 131 -7.37 -12.41 19.18
CA GLU A 131 -7.65 -10.98 19.23
C GLU A 131 -7.35 -10.26 17.91
N VAL A 132 -8.31 -9.43 17.49
CA VAL A 132 -8.25 -8.59 16.30
C VAL A 132 -7.94 -7.17 16.73
N THR A 133 -6.76 -6.66 16.37
CA THR A 133 -6.44 -5.27 16.66
C THR A 133 -6.96 -4.39 15.53
N LYS A 134 -7.83 -3.44 15.89
CA LYS A 134 -8.50 -2.55 14.93
C LYS A 134 -7.93 -1.13 15.05
N TYR A 135 -7.41 -0.65 13.94
CA TYR A 135 -6.88 0.70 13.79
C TYR A 135 -7.75 1.49 12.83
N PHE A 136 -8.23 2.65 13.24
CA PHE A 136 -8.78 3.61 12.29
C PHE A 136 -7.62 4.33 11.58
N VAL A 137 -7.68 4.41 10.26
CA VAL A 137 -6.72 5.14 9.43
C VAL A 137 -7.43 6.29 8.73
N ALA A 138 -6.78 7.47 8.72
CA ALA A 138 -7.29 8.64 7.99
C ALA A 138 -7.12 8.53 6.47
N GLY A 139 -6.42 7.51 6.00
CA GLY A 139 -6.05 7.28 4.60
C GLY A 139 -4.57 6.94 4.45
N GLY A 140 -4.15 6.61 3.23
CA GLY A 140 -2.76 6.25 2.94
C GLY A 140 -2.61 5.29 1.77
N PHE A 141 -1.56 4.47 1.84
CA PHE A 141 -1.26 3.44 0.85
C PHE A 141 -0.91 2.12 1.53
N ALA A 142 -1.29 1.02 0.89
CA ALA A 142 -0.84 -0.32 1.23
C ALA A 142 -0.04 -0.90 0.06
N PHE A 143 1.11 -1.45 0.38
CA PHE A 143 2.01 -2.14 -0.53
C PHE A 143 2.07 -3.61 -0.13
N VAL A 144 1.66 -4.48 -1.03
CA VAL A 144 1.83 -5.92 -0.90
C VAL A 144 2.95 -6.31 -1.84
N HIS A 145 4.00 -6.92 -1.29
CA HIS A 145 5.19 -7.30 -2.01
C HIS A 145 5.17 -8.78 -2.39
N ALA A 146 6.03 -9.15 -3.34
CA ALA A 146 6.12 -10.54 -3.81
C ALA A 146 6.70 -11.49 -2.77
N ASP A 147 7.50 -10.98 -1.83
CA ASP A 147 8.13 -11.72 -0.72
C ASP A 147 7.18 -12.07 0.42
N SER A 148 5.86 -11.86 0.24
CA SER A 148 4.85 -11.99 1.31
C SER A 148 5.10 -11.04 2.49
N SER A 149 5.60 -9.84 2.19
CA SER A 149 5.53 -8.71 3.10
C SER A 149 4.41 -7.74 2.69
N ALA A 150 3.79 -7.10 3.68
CA ALA A 150 2.79 -6.07 3.49
C ALA A 150 3.14 -4.84 4.31
N ASP A 151 3.31 -3.70 3.63
CA ASP A 151 3.60 -2.41 4.22
C ASP A 151 2.37 -1.52 4.11
N VAL A 152 1.82 -1.10 5.25
CA VAL A 152 0.77 -0.09 5.31
C VAL A 152 1.39 1.22 5.75
N CYS A 153 1.22 2.26 4.95
CA CYS A 153 1.70 3.61 5.21
C CYS A 153 0.49 4.53 5.30
N ALA A 154 0.11 4.92 6.51
CA ALA A 154 -0.99 5.83 6.77
C ALA A 154 -0.47 7.20 7.26
N VAL A 155 -1.25 8.26 7.01
CA VAL A 155 -0.89 9.60 7.53
C VAL A 155 -1.10 9.67 9.04
N GLU A 156 -2.23 9.14 9.51
CA GLU A 156 -2.56 9.01 10.93
C GLU A 156 -3.29 7.69 11.14
N ALA A 157 -3.03 7.08 12.30
CA ALA A 157 -3.67 5.84 12.71
C ALA A 157 -3.87 5.79 14.22
N VAL A 158 -5.10 5.48 14.64
CA VAL A 158 -5.54 5.49 16.04
C VAL A 158 -6.26 4.19 16.34
N GLU A 159 -6.06 3.62 17.52
CA GLU A 159 -6.82 2.45 17.96
C GLU A 159 -8.27 2.83 18.24
N LEU A 160 -9.23 1.98 17.86
CA LEU A 160 -10.65 2.31 18.03
C LEU A 160 -11.05 2.57 19.49
N GLY A 161 -10.32 2.02 20.46
CA GLY A 161 -10.57 2.23 21.89
C GLY A 161 -10.18 3.62 22.40
N GLU A 162 -9.36 4.38 21.68
CA GLU A 162 -8.88 5.70 22.09
C GLU A 162 -9.72 6.85 21.48
N VAL A 163 -10.69 6.54 20.62
CA VAL A 163 -11.50 7.54 19.92
C VAL A 163 -12.71 7.94 20.75
N ASP A 164 -12.87 9.24 20.99
CA ASP A 164 -14.04 9.80 21.68
C ASP A 164 -15.26 9.90 20.74
N PRO A 165 -16.37 9.18 21.02
CA PRO A 165 -17.57 9.22 20.19
C PRO A 165 -18.27 10.59 20.16
N ASP A 166 -18.12 11.41 21.21
CA ASP A 166 -18.76 12.72 21.27
C ASP A 166 -18.03 13.72 20.36
N ALA A 167 -16.69 13.69 20.35
CA ALA A 167 -15.88 14.47 19.43
C ALA A 167 -16.16 14.12 17.96
N VAL A 168 -16.37 12.83 17.64
CA VAL A 168 -16.71 12.39 16.28
C VAL A 168 -18.05 12.97 15.81
N ARG A 169 -19.08 12.95 16.67
CA ARG A 169 -20.40 13.51 16.35
C ARG A 169 -20.37 15.02 16.17
N ALA A 170 -19.63 15.72 17.03
CA ALA A 170 -19.42 17.16 16.91
C ALA A 170 -18.71 17.52 15.59
N GLY A 171 -17.63 16.80 15.26
CA GLY A 171 -16.90 16.98 14.01
C GLY A 171 -17.77 16.72 12.77
N LEU A 172 -18.56 15.63 12.76
CA LEU A 172 -19.47 15.33 11.66
C LEU A 172 -20.47 16.48 11.44
N ALA A 173 -21.09 17.00 12.50
CA ALA A 173 -22.02 18.12 12.41
C ALA A 173 -21.34 19.40 11.86
N GLU A 174 -20.11 19.69 12.28
CA GLU A 174 -19.34 20.84 11.80
C GLU A 174 -19.04 20.73 10.30
N TYR A 175 -18.47 19.61 9.84
CA TYR A 175 -18.07 19.44 8.44
C TYR A 175 -19.27 19.29 7.50
N THR A 176 -20.37 18.69 7.95
CA THR A 176 -21.61 18.64 7.17
C THR A 176 -22.25 20.01 7.04
N GLY A 177 -22.24 20.83 8.10
CA GLY A 177 -22.67 22.23 8.05
C GLY A 177 -21.83 23.07 7.09
N LYS A 178 -20.49 22.91 7.14
CA LYS A 178 -19.57 23.56 6.19
C LYS A 178 -19.85 23.16 4.74
N LEU A 179 -20.01 21.86 4.48
CA LEU A 179 -20.31 21.35 3.14
C LEU A 179 -21.62 21.95 2.59
N ALA A 180 -22.68 21.97 3.41
CA ALA A 180 -23.96 22.57 3.01
C ALA A 180 -23.85 24.08 2.72
N SER A 181 -23.02 24.80 3.48
CA SER A 181 -22.81 26.24 3.29
C SER A 181 -22.01 26.60 2.04
N LEU A 182 -21.11 25.72 1.61
CA LEU A 182 -20.20 25.94 0.48
C LEU A 182 -20.76 25.42 -0.84
N GLN A 183 -21.80 24.57 -0.82
CA GLN A 183 -22.45 24.06 -2.03
C GLN A 183 -22.96 25.20 -2.92
N GLY A 184 -22.31 25.36 -4.08
CA GLY A 184 -22.67 26.33 -5.12
C GLY A 184 -22.15 27.76 -4.91
N LYS A 185 -21.34 28.00 -3.87
CA LYS A 185 -20.81 29.35 -3.55
C LYS A 185 -19.34 29.38 -3.10
N GLY A 186 -18.75 28.23 -2.74
CA GLY A 186 -17.38 28.13 -2.26
C GLY A 186 -16.33 28.01 -3.37
N ASP A 187 -15.07 28.24 -2.99
CA ASP A 187 -13.92 27.85 -3.80
C ASP A 187 -13.84 26.31 -3.89
N ASP A 188 -13.36 25.79 -5.03
CA ASP A 188 -13.28 24.34 -5.29
C ASP A 188 -12.44 23.63 -4.23
N TYR A 189 -11.41 24.30 -3.72
CA TYR A 189 -10.55 23.82 -2.65
C TYR A 189 -11.30 23.64 -1.32
N GLU A 190 -12.10 24.64 -0.91
CA GLU A 190 -12.84 24.59 0.36
C GLU A 190 -13.95 23.53 0.31
N LEU A 191 -14.57 23.36 -0.86
CA LEU A 191 -15.56 22.32 -1.08
C LEU A 191 -14.93 20.92 -0.97
N ALA A 192 -13.77 20.70 -1.59
CA ALA A 192 -13.04 19.43 -1.49
C ALA A 192 -12.59 19.14 -0.04
N ALA A 193 -12.11 20.16 0.69
CA ALA A 193 -11.70 20.00 2.09
C ALA A 193 -12.90 19.66 3.00
N ALA A 194 -14.06 20.28 2.78
CA ALA A 194 -15.28 19.97 3.53
C ALA A 194 -15.78 18.55 3.22
N GLN A 195 -15.72 18.12 1.95
CA GLN A 195 -16.05 16.75 1.55
C GLN A 195 -15.14 15.71 2.21
N ALA A 196 -13.83 15.94 2.18
CA ALA A 196 -12.86 15.04 2.85
C ALA A 196 -13.12 14.94 4.35
N GLY A 197 -13.45 16.06 5.01
CA GLY A 197 -13.84 16.07 6.41
C GLY A 197 -15.07 15.21 6.67
N VAL A 198 -16.14 15.39 5.89
CA VAL A 198 -17.36 14.57 6.01
C VAL A 198 -17.05 13.09 5.78
N GLU A 199 -16.21 12.74 4.81
CA GLU A 199 -15.81 11.36 4.53
C GLU A 199 -15.11 10.71 5.74
N VAL A 200 -14.13 11.40 6.34
CA VAL A 200 -13.39 10.89 7.50
C VAL A 200 -14.29 10.72 8.73
N TYR A 201 -15.08 11.73 9.08
CA TYR A 201 -15.96 11.66 10.26
C TYR A 201 -17.12 10.68 10.07
N SER A 202 -17.65 10.54 8.85
CA SER A 202 -18.64 9.52 8.51
C SER A 202 -18.08 8.10 8.65
N ALA A 203 -16.84 7.88 8.18
CA ALA A 203 -16.14 6.62 8.34
C ALA A 203 -15.86 6.31 9.83
N LEU A 204 -15.49 7.30 10.64
CA LEU A 204 -15.33 7.16 12.09
C LEU A 204 -16.65 6.80 12.79
N SER A 205 -17.76 7.48 12.45
CA SER A 205 -19.08 7.15 13.01
C SER A 205 -19.46 5.71 12.70
N SER A 206 -19.26 5.29 11.45
CA SER A 206 -19.52 3.92 10.99
C SER A 206 -18.64 2.90 11.71
N ALA A 207 -17.37 3.23 11.98
CA ALA A 207 -16.43 2.37 12.68
C ALA A 207 -16.79 2.17 14.17
N LEU A 208 -17.35 3.20 14.81
CA LEU A 208 -17.80 3.16 16.20
C LEU A 208 -19.23 2.60 16.37
N GLY A 209 -19.97 2.42 15.26
CA GLY A 209 -21.36 1.96 15.28
C GLY A 209 -22.35 3.04 15.77
N LEU A 210 -22.00 4.32 15.56
CA LEU A 210 -22.80 5.50 15.90
C LEU A 210 -23.71 5.94 14.75
#